data_AF-A0A316FMW3-F1
#
_entry.id   AF-A0A316FMW3-F1
#
_cell.length_a   1.000
_cell.length_b   1.000
_cell.length_c   1.000
_cell.angle_alpha   90.00
_cell.angle_beta   90.00
_cell.angle_gamma   90.00
#
_symmetry.space_group_name_H-M   'P 1'
#
loop_
_entity.id
_entity.type
_entity.pdbx_description
1 polymer ?
#
loop_
_entity_poly.entity_id
_entity_poly.type
_entity_poly.pdbx_seq_one_letter_code
_entity_poly.pdbx_strand_id
1 'polypeptide(L)'
;MNNAEIGHWYRINFAADPVEVIALDDNEQVVEFQHFEGEIESLDLTDWQSLTPREVEAPEDWSGPYEMEWQDINPESVFMDYTLEEAVMKIQK
;
A
#
# COMPACT_ATOMS: atom_id res chain seq x y z
N MET A 1 -11.86 8.12 -16.40
CA MET A 1 -12.18 7.47 -15.11
C MET A 1 -10.84 7.15 -14.52
N ASN A 2 -10.50 7.74 -13.38
CA ASN A 2 -9.21 7.47 -12.73
C ASN A 2 -9.37 6.12 -12.05
N ASN A 3 -8.73 5.08 -12.59
CA ASN A 3 -8.56 3.83 -11.86
C ASN A 3 -7.53 4.09 -10.76
N ALA A 4 -7.66 3.41 -9.62
CA ALA A 4 -6.56 3.37 -8.66
C ALA A 4 -5.35 2.68 -9.30
N GLU A 5 -4.16 3.13 -8.91
CA GLU A 5 -2.88 2.56 -9.30
C GLU A 5 -2.04 2.31 -8.04
N ILE A 6 -1.40 1.13 -7.97
CA ILE A 6 -0.58 0.74 -6.82
C ILE A 6 0.67 1.65 -6.75
N GLY A 7 0.99 2.13 -5.55
CA GLY A 7 2.09 3.07 -5.29
C GLY A 7 1.73 4.54 -5.50
N HIS A 8 0.47 4.85 -5.85
CA HIS A 8 -0.01 6.21 -6.04
C HIS A 8 -0.82 6.69 -4.84
N TRP A 9 -0.74 8.00 -4.62
CA TRP A 9 -1.39 8.68 -3.51
C TRP A 9 -2.67 9.37 -3.97
N TYR A 10 -3.73 9.20 -3.20
CA TYR A 10 -5.04 9.75 -3.50
C TYR A 10 -5.62 10.50 -2.31
N ARG A 11 -6.23 11.65 -2.61
CA ARG A 11 -7.09 12.36 -1.67
C ARG A 11 -8.54 11.94 -1.90
N ILE A 12 -9.14 11.39 -0.87
CA ILE A 12 -10.53 10.94 -0.82
C ILE A 12 -11.35 11.84 0.12
N ASN A 13 -12.66 11.91 -0.09
CA ASN A 13 -13.49 12.93 0.58
C ASN A 13 -13.71 12.69 2.09
N PHE A 14 -13.52 11.46 2.60
CA PHE A 14 -13.73 11.14 4.01
C PHE A 14 -12.45 11.13 4.85
N ALA A 15 -11.28 10.98 4.22
CA ALA A 15 -9.99 11.02 4.92
C ALA A 15 -9.46 12.45 4.96
N ALA A 16 -8.90 12.84 6.10
CA ALA A 16 -8.25 14.14 6.26
C ALA A 16 -6.95 14.22 5.44
N ASP A 17 -6.17 13.14 5.53
CA ASP A 17 -4.87 12.96 4.89
C ASP A 17 -4.99 12.09 3.62
N PRO A 18 -4.06 12.24 2.66
CA PRO A 18 -4.02 11.38 1.50
C PRO A 18 -3.65 9.95 1.89
N VAL A 19 -4.13 8.99 1.10
CA VAL A 19 -3.88 7.56 1.27
C VAL A 19 -3.11 7.00 0.09
N GLU A 20 -2.23 6.04 0.32
CA GLU A 20 -1.49 5.33 -0.72
C GLU A 20 -2.22 4.04 -1.09
N VAL A 21 -2.45 3.79 -2.37
CA VAL A 21 -2.96 2.48 -2.80
C VAL A 21 -1.81 1.48 -2.78
N ILE A 22 -1.92 0.43 -1.95
CA ILE A 22 -0.87 -0.58 -1.78
C ILE A 22 -1.22 -1.90 -2.47
N ALA A 23 -2.50 -2.16 -2.76
CA ALA A 23 -2.92 -3.33 -3.51
C ALA A 23 -4.22 -3.09 -4.30
N LEU A 24 -4.35 -3.85 -5.38
CA LEU A 24 -5.54 -3.93 -6.23
C LEU A 24 -5.79 -5.39 -6.58
N ASP A 25 -7.01 -5.87 -6.31
CA ASP A 25 -7.45 -7.17 -6.77
C ASP A 25 -8.59 -7.02 -7.77
N ASP A 26 -8.30 -7.28 -9.05
CA ASP A 26 -9.30 -7.23 -10.12
C ASP A 26 -10.31 -8.40 -10.05
N ASN A 27 -9.97 -9.53 -9.45
CA ASN A 27 -10.89 -10.66 -9.32
C ASN A 27 -11.91 -10.43 -8.20
N GLU A 28 -11.42 -9.94 -7.06
CA GLU A 28 -12.24 -9.62 -5.90
C GLU A 28 -12.87 -8.23 -6.01
N GLN A 29 -12.40 -7.40 -6.96
CA GLN A 29 -12.82 -6.01 -7.16
C GLN A 29 -12.62 -5.19 -5.88
N VAL A 30 -11.43 -5.29 -5.28
CA VAL A 30 -11.08 -4.62 -4.02
C VAL A 30 -9.83 -3.77 -4.21
N VAL A 31 -9.80 -2.62 -3.53
CA VAL A 31 -8.65 -1.72 -3.41
C VAL A 31 -8.22 -1.69 -1.96
N GLU A 32 -6.94 -1.90 -1.69
CA GLU A 32 -6.35 -1.72 -0.36
C GLU A 32 -5.46 -0.47 -0.37
N PHE A 33 -5.61 0.36 0.66
CA PHE A 33 -4.84 1.59 0.82
C PHE A 33 -4.34 1.77 2.25
N GLN A 34 -3.19 2.44 2.35
CA GLN A 34 -2.54 2.76 3.61
C GLN A 34 -2.68 4.25 3.93
N HIS A 35 -2.97 4.53 5.19
CA HIS A 35 -2.92 5.87 5.78
C HIS A 35 -1.50 6.22 6.19
N PHE A 36 -1.18 7.51 6.26
CA PHE A 36 0.10 8.00 6.76
C PHE A 36 0.48 7.43 8.14
N GLU A 37 -0.51 7.17 9.01
CA GLU A 37 -0.29 6.60 10.35
C GLU A 37 0.04 5.09 10.33
N GLY A 38 0.04 4.46 9.15
CA GLY A 38 0.33 3.05 8.94
C GLY A 38 -0.89 2.12 8.97
N GLU A 39 -2.08 2.65 9.23
CA GLU A 39 -3.34 1.90 9.17
C GLU A 39 -3.64 1.48 7.72
N ILE A 40 -4.06 0.23 7.53
CA ILE A 40 -4.43 -0.32 6.23
C ILE A 40 -5.94 -0.55 6.21
N GLU A 41 -6.60 -0.02 5.19
CA GLU A 41 -8.01 -0.20 4.93
C GLU A 41 -8.23 -0.83 3.55
N SER A 42 -9.36 -1.51 3.38
CA SER A 42 -9.78 -2.11 2.11
C SER A 42 -11.20 -1.68 1.79
N LEU A 43 -11.45 -1.40 0.50
CA LEU A 43 -12.76 -1.02 -0.01
C LEU A 43 -13.04 -1.70 -1.33
N ASP A 44 -14.32 -1.96 -1.62
CA ASP A 44 -14.74 -2.39 -2.93
C ASP A 44 -14.37 -1.34 -3.98
N LEU A 45 -13.96 -1.78 -5.17
CA LEU A 45 -13.56 -0.91 -6.28
C LEU A 45 -14.69 0.02 -6.72
N THR A 46 -15.94 -0.41 -6.57
CA THR A 46 -17.13 0.42 -6.85
C THR A 46 -17.27 1.55 -5.83
N ASP A 47 -17.01 1.28 -4.56
CA ASP A 47 -17.04 2.28 -3.50
C ASP A 47 -15.87 3.25 -3.69
N TRP A 48 -14.67 2.73 -3.96
CA TRP A 48 -13.49 3.53 -4.29
C TRP A 48 -13.79 4.53 -5.42
N GLN A 49 -14.38 4.08 -6.54
CA GLN A 49 -14.75 4.97 -7.64
C GLN A 49 -15.79 6.02 -7.24
N SER A 50 -16.73 5.66 -6.36
CA SER A 50 -17.77 6.59 -5.87
C SER A 50 -17.20 7.72 -5.02
N LEU A 51 -16.05 7.51 -4.38
CA LEU A 51 -15.34 8.55 -3.61
C LEU A 51 -14.75 9.66 -4.49
N THR A 52 -14.66 9.43 -5.80
CA THR A 52 -13.99 10.33 -6.75
C THR A 52 -12.56 10.68 -6.29
N PRO A 53 -11.71 9.67 -6.05
CA PRO A 53 -10.35 9.87 -5.56
C PRO A 53 -9.57 10.76 -6.52
N ARG A 54 -8.91 11.77 -5.96
CA ARG A 54 -8.03 12.67 -6.72
C ARG A 54 -6.59 12.27 -6.45
N GLU A 55 -5.89 11.87 -7.49
CA GLU A 55 -4.45 11.64 -7.41
C GLU A 55 -3.74 12.92 -6.94
N VAL A 56 -2.81 12.75 -6.01
CA VAL A 56 -1.98 13.80 -5.45
C VAL A 56 -0.54 13.31 -5.39
N GLU A 57 0.39 14.25 -5.35
CA GLU A 57 1.75 13.91 -4.95
C GLU A 57 1.70 13.42 -3.50
N ALA A 58 2.58 12.46 -3.23
CA ALA A 58 2.74 11.94 -1.91
C ALA A 58 3.23 13.06 -0.96
N PRO A 59 2.94 13.00 0.35
CA PRO A 59 3.38 14.01 1.31
C PRO A 59 4.90 14.30 1.26
N GLU A 60 5.41 15.37 1.87
CA GLU A 60 6.88 15.58 1.90
C GLU A 60 7.59 14.66 2.92
N ASP A 61 6.85 14.03 3.85
CA ASP A 61 7.39 13.27 5.01
C ASP A 61 6.95 11.79 5.07
N TRP A 62 6.21 11.25 4.08
CA TRP A 62 5.75 9.84 4.10
C TRP A 62 6.85 8.86 3.69
N SER A 63 7.81 9.31 2.86
CA SER A 63 9.07 8.62 2.60
C SER A 63 9.94 8.76 3.85
N GLY A 64 9.62 7.96 4.87
CA GLY A 64 10.64 7.52 5.81
C GLY A 64 11.85 6.96 5.03
N PRO A 65 12.99 6.69 5.69
CA PRO A 65 14.29 6.39 5.05
C PRO A 65 14.36 5.14 4.14
N TYR A 66 13.22 4.56 3.75
CA TYR A 66 13.05 3.40 2.88
C TYR A 66 12.29 3.77 1.59
N GLU A 67 12.84 4.66 0.76
CA GLU A 67 12.50 4.61 -0.67
C GLU A 67 13.29 3.46 -1.28
N MET A 68 12.69 2.25 -1.34
CA MET A 68 13.13 1.22 -2.27
C MET A 68 12.39 1.44 -3.57
N GLU A 69 13.08 2.02 -4.55
CA GLU A 69 12.60 2.18 -5.91
C GLU A 69 12.13 0.81 -6.44
N TRP A 70 10.84 0.68 -6.78
CA TRP A 70 10.22 -0.59 -7.20
C TRP A 70 10.89 -1.26 -8.42
N GLN A 71 11.78 -0.56 -9.13
CA GLN A 71 12.61 -1.15 -10.19
C GLN A 71 13.74 -2.06 -9.69
N ASP A 72 14.06 -2.05 -8.40
CA ASP A 72 15.05 -2.93 -7.76
C ASP A 72 14.43 -4.00 -6.84
N ILE A 73 13.10 -4.09 -6.82
CA ILE A 73 12.40 -5.14 -6.08
C ILE A 73 12.52 -6.46 -6.86
N ASN A 74 13.54 -7.24 -6.51
CA ASN A 74 13.52 -8.67 -6.78
C ASN A 74 12.38 -9.27 -5.93
N PRO A 75 11.35 -9.91 -6.50
CA PRO A 75 10.24 -10.49 -5.74
C PRO A 75 10.70 -11.58 -4.75
N GLU A 76 11.92 -12.11 -4.89
CA GLU A 76 12.53 -13.01 -3.90
C GLU A 76 13.17 -12.28 -2.70
N SER A 77 13.44 -10.97 -2.78
CA SER A 77 14.11 -10.19 -1.73
C SER A 77 13.15 -9.55 -0.72
N VAL A 78 11.91 -9.23 -1.12
CA VAL A 78 10.92 -8.60 -0.22
C VAL A 78 10.41 -9.59 0.85
N PHE A 79 10.59 -10.89 0.64
CA PHE A 79 10.21 -11.95 1.59
C PHE A 79 11.25 -12.29 2.66
N MET A 80 12.37 -11.56 2.79
CA MET A 80 13.37 -11.86 3.83
C MET A 80 13.74 -10.63 4.68
N ASP A 81 12.84 -10.22 5.59
CA ASP A 81 13.29 -9.58 6.85
C ASP A 81 13.51 -10.61 7.98
N TYR A 82 13.22 -11.89 7.72
CA TYR A 82 13.76 -13.01 8.47
C TYR A 82 14.14 -14.10 7.49
N THR A 83 15.38 -14.61 7.56
CA THR A 83 15.65 -15.90 6.92
C THR A 83 14.73 -16.94 7.59
N LEU A 84 14.12 -17.84 6.81
CA LEU A 84 13.28 -18.92 7.35
C LEU A 84 14.00 -19.73 8.45
N GLU A 85 15.33 -19.78 8.39
CA GLU A 85 16.22 -20.40 9.36
C GLU A 85 16.19 -19.71 10.73
N GLU A 86 16.15 -18.37 10.76
CA GLU A 86 16.06 -17.59 11.99
C GLU A 86 14.67 -17.66 12.64
N ALA A 87 13.61 -17.66 11.84
CA ALA A 87 12.24 -17.83 12.33
C ALA A 87 12.03 -19.22 12.94
N VAL A 88 12.57 -20.27 12.30
CA VAL A 88 12.52 -21.65 12.80
C VAL A 88 13.31 -21.82 14.11
N MET A 89 14.45 -21.15 14.27
CA MET A 89 15.24 -21.21 15.51
C MET A 89 14.52 -20.61 16.73
N LYS A 90 13.58 -19.68 16.56
CA LYS A 90 12.82 -19.09 17.68
C LYS A 90 11.60 -19.90 18.13
N ILE A 91 11.10 -20.84 17.32
CA ILE A 91 9.92 -21.65 17.65
C ILE A 91 10.26 -22.85 18.54
N GLN A 92 11.54 -23.19 18.70
CA GLN A 92 11.99 -24.36 19.48
C GLN A 92 12.69 -23.99 20.79
N LYS A 93 12.07 -23.14 21.63
CA LYS A 93 12.49 -22.98 23.03
C LYS A 93 11.35 -23.18 24.02
#